data_AF-A0AAV9S450-F1
#
_entry.id   AF-A0AAV9S450-F1
#
_cell.length_a   1.000
_cell.length_b   1.000
_cell.length_c   1.000
_cell.angle_alpha   90.00
_cell.angle_beta   90.00
_cell.angle_gamma   90.00
#
_symmetry.space_group_name_H-M   'P 1'
#
loop_
_entity.id
_entity.type
_entity.pdbx_description
1 polymer ?
#
loop_
_entity_poly.entity_id
_entity_poly.type
_entity_poly.pdbx_seq_one_letter_code
_entity_poly.pdbx_strand_id
1 'polypeptide(L)'
;MIFIFLLVFLPTVKPQDLQDQCPGSSCHPQLGDLMVGRAAHLSASSTCGLDGPQNYCIVGYLEVRGNPHINRSNRSKNMGQN
;
A
#
# COMPACT_ATOMS: atom_id res chain seq x y z
N MET A 1 30.89 -46.37 -7.87
CA MET A 1 30.72 -45.57 -9.10
C MET A 1 29.42 -44.77 -9.09
N ILE A 2 28.26 -45.40 -8.81
CA ILE A 2 26.95 -44.72 -8.71
C ILE A 2 26.88 -43.65 -7.59
N PHE A 3 27.51 -43.92 -6.44
CA PHE A 3 27.52 -43.03 -5.27
C PHE A 3 28.31 -41.74 -5.53
N ILE A 4 29.38 -41.84 -6.32
CA ILE A 4 30.17 -40.68 -6.76
C ILE A 4 29.34 -39.83 -7.72
N PHE A 5 28.57 -40.45 -8.60
CA PHE A 5 27.66 -39.75 -9.50
C PHE A 5 26.55 -39.00 -8.75
N LEU A 6 25.97 -39.60 -7.70
CA LEU A 6 24.97 -38.96 -6.84
C LEU A 6 25.54 -37.76 -6.05
N LEU A 7 26.77 -37.88 -5.54
CA LEU A 7 27.46 -36.79 -4.84
C LEU A 7 27.84 -35.63 -5.77
N VAL A 8 28.10 -35.91 -7.06
CA VAL A 8 28.46 -34.91 -8.08
C VAL A 8 27.21 -34.22 -8.67
N PHE A 9 26.06 -34.91 -8.74
CA PHE A 9 24.81 -34.38 -9.32
C PHE A 9 23.82 -33.79 -8.32
N LEU A 10 24.10 -33.81 -7.01
CA LEU A 10 23.30 -33.07 -6.03
C LEU A 10 23.43 -31.58 -6.38
N PRO A 11 22.36 -30.90 -6.86
CA PRO A 11 22.41 -29.46 -6.99
C PRO A 11 22.64 -28.95 -5.57
N THR A 12 23.70 -28.18 -5.37
CA THR A 12 23.80 -27.33 -4.19
C THR A 12 22.58 -26.43 -4.24
N VAL A 13 21.53 -26.84 -3.53
CA VAL A 13 20.41 -25.97 -3.20
C VAL A 13 21.03 -24.94 -2.28
N LYS A 14 21.55 -23.85 -2.86
CA LYS A 14 21.74 -22.62 -2.13
C LYS A 14 20.36 -22.29 -1.58
N PRO A 15 20.16 -22.24 -0.26
CA PRO A 15 18.96 -21.66 0.28
C PRO A 15 18.92 -20.23 -0.27
N GLN A 16 18.04 -19.97 -1.23
CA GLN A 16 17.70 -18.62 -1.64
C GLN A 16 16.84 -18.07 -0.52
N ASP A 17 17.48 -17.68 0.58
CA ASP A 17 17.05 -16.62 1.50
C ASP A 17 18.08 -16.52 2.62
N LEU A 18 19.26 -16.01 2.27
CA LEU A 18 20.20 -15.47 3.25
C LEU A 18 19.82 -14.03 3.64
N GLN A 19 18.52 -13.69 3.66
CA GLN A 19 18.05 -12.44 4.25
C GLN A 19 17.91 -12.53 5.78
N ASP A 20 17.93 -13.74 6.35
CA ASP A 20 17.71 -13.98 7.78
C ASP A 20 18.96 -14.36 8.58
N GLN A 21 20.15 -13.99 8.10
CA GLN A 21 21.32 -13.98 8.97
C GLN A 21 21.54 -12.57 9.50
N CYS A 22 20.86 -12.30 10.62
CA CYS A 22 21.23 -11.23 11.56
C CYS A 22 22.05 -11.75 12.77
N PRO A 23 23.17 -12.50 12.60
CA PRO A 23 24.02 -12.81 13.73
C PRO A 23 24.85 -11.56 14.09
N GLY A 24 24.39 -10.81 15.09
CA GLY A 24 25.18 -9.77 15.76
C GLY A 24 24.87 -8.31 15.42
N SER A 25 23.81 -8.02 14.65
CA SER A 25 23.37 -6.64 14.36
C SER A 25 21.83 -6.54 14.35
N SER A 26 21.29 -5.31 14.37
CA SER A 26 19.85 -5.10 14.22
C SER A 26 19.45 -5.19 12.74
N CYS A 27 18.48 -6.05 12.47
CA CYS A 27 17.89 -6.18 11.13
C CYS A 27 16.79 -5.16 10.92
N HIS A 28 16.86 -4.46 9.81
CA HIS A 28 15.85 -3.50 9.39
C HIS A 28 15.40 -3.86 7.97
N PRO A 29 14.20 -4.44 7.80
CA PRO A 29 13.70 -4.77 6.48
C PRO A 29 13.42 -3.51 5.66
N GLN A 30 13.25 -3.68 4.35
CA GLN A 30 12.82 -2.59 3.49
C GLN A 30 11.41 -2.13 3.88
N LEU A 31 11.27 -0.84 4.16
CA LEU A 31 9.98 -0.22 4.43
C LEU A 31 9.23 0.04 3.11
N GLY A 32 7.90 -0.10 3.14
CA GLY A 32 7.00 0.16 2.01
C GLY A 32 5.64 0.64 2.50
N ASP A 33 4.70 0.87 1.58
CA ASP A 33 3.33 1.22 1.96
C ASP A 33 2.57 -0.01 2.46
N LEU A 34 2.24 -0.01 3.76
CA LEU A 34 1.53 -1.12 4.41
C LEU A 34 0.07 -1.24 3.95
N MET A 35 -0.49 -0.20 3.32
CA MET A 35 -1.88 -0.19 2.85
C MET A 35 -2.04 -0.95 1.52
N VAL A 36 -0.95 -1.10 0.76
CA VAL A 36 -0.96 -1.80 -0.53
C VAL A 36 -1.32 -3.27 -0.33
N GLY A 37 -2.28 -3.76 -1.13
CA GLY A 37 -2.78 -5.14 -1.05
C GLY A 37 -3.68 -5.42 0.15
N ARG A 38 -3.94 -4.44 1.02
CA ARG A 38 -4.74 -4.61 2.25
C ARG A 38 -6.08 -3.90 2.22
N ALA A 39 -6.59 -3.52 1.04
CA ALA A 39 -7.85 -2.77 0.91
C ALA A 39 -9.02 -3.40 1.69
N ALA A 40 -9.17 -4.74 1.66
CA ALA A 40 -10.22 -5.46 2.37
C ALA A 40 -10.04 -5.48 3.92
N HIS A 41 -8.84 -5.19 4.41
CA HIS A 41 -8.51 -5.15 5.85
C HIS A 41 -8.61 -3.73 6.42
N LEU A 42 -8.94 -2.73 5.59
CA LEU A 42 -9.14 -1.36 6.03
C LEU A 42 -10.60 -1.15 6.40
N SER A 43 -10.84 -0.54 7.56
CA SER A 43 -12.16 -0.17 8.04
C SER A 43 -12.19 1.29 8.43
N ALA A 44 -13.29 1.97 8.13
CA ALA A 44 -13.55 3.34 8.52
C ALA A 44 -14.76 3.36 9.45
N SER A 45 -14.69 4.14 10.52
CA SER A 45 -15.80 4.31 11.46
C SER A 45 -16.98 5.07 10.85
N SER A 46 -16.76 5.80 9.76
CA SER A 46 -17.80 6.50 9.01
C SER A 46 -17.49 6.50 7.52
N THR A 47 -18.52 6.39 6.70
CA THR A 47 -18.41 6.51 5.23
C THR A 47 -19.68 7.14 4.70
N CYS A 48 -19.54 8.23 3.93
CA CYS A 48 -20.68 8.85 3.28
C CYS A 48 -21.06 8.08 2.01
N GLY A 49 -22.34 8.14 1.64
CA GLY A 49 -22.82 7.55 0.39
C GLY A 49 -23.12 6.04 0.45
N LEU A 50 -23.19 5.45 1.65
CA LEU A 50 -23.53 4.04 1.89
C LEU A 50 -24.97 3.71 1.46
N ASP A 51 -25.93 4.53 1.88
CA ASP A 51 -27.36 4.32 1.65
C ASP A 51 -27.88 4.98 0.36
N GLY A 52 -27.01 5.62 -0.42
CA GLY A 52 -27.37 6.37 -1.62
C GLY A 52 -26.48 7.59 -1.86
N PRO A 53 -26.76 8.43 -2.87
CA PRO A 53 -25.88 9.53 -3.24
C PRO A 53 -25.90 10.64 -2.18
N GLN A 54 -24.72 10.96 -1.64
CA GLN A 54 -24.58 11.99 -0.62
C GLN A 54 -23.90 13.25 -1.19
N ASN A 55 -24.48 14.41 -0.93
CA ASN A 55 -23.91 15.70 -1.31
C ASN A 55 -22.67 16.02 -0.47
N TYR A 56 -21.61 16.48 -1.13
CA TYR A 56 -20.38 16.95 -0.50
C TYR A 56 -19.82 18.15 -1.27
N CYS A 57 -19.03 18.97 -0.59
CA CYS A 57 -18.44 20.17 -1.17
C CYS A 57 -16.92 20.01 -1.22
N ILE A 58 -16.33 20.32 -2.38
CA ILE A 58 -14.89 20.50 -2.48
C ILE A 58 -14.57 21.97 -2.39
N VAL A 59 -13.73 22.29 -1.41
CA VAL A 59 -13.24 23.63 -1.15
C VAL A 59 -11.83 23.74 -1.70
N GLY A 60 -11.61 24.66 -2.63
CA GLY A 60 -10.30 24.99 -3.18
C GLY A 60 -9.90 26.39 -2.78
N TYR A 61 -8.61 26.59 -2.48
CA TYR A 61 -8.02 27.90 -2.23
C TYR A 61 -7.18 28.28 -3.45
N LEU A 62 -7.51 29.40 -4.08
CA LEU A 62 -6.73 29.96 -5.17
C LEU A 62 -6.20 31.33 -4.74
N GLU A 63 -4.94 31.59 -5.00
CA GLU A 63 -4.33 32.89 -4.73
C GLU A 63 -4.11 33.62 -6.05
N VAL A 64 -4.87 34.70 -6.27
CA VAL A 64 -4.73 35.54 -7.46
C VAL A 64 -4.15 36.87 -6.99
N ARG A 65 -2.87 37.11 -7.32
CA ARG A 65 -2.14 38.34 -6.98
C ARG A 65 -2.09 38.65 -5.48
N GLY A 66 -1.85 37.64 -4.64
CA GLY A 66 -1.71 37.82 -3.19
C GLY A 66 -3.04 38.04 -2.44
N ASN A 67 -4.18 37.80 -3.10
CA ASN A 67 -5.49 37.81 -2.46
C ASN A 67 -6.05 36.37 -2.39
N PRO A 68 -6.43 35.89 -1.20
CA PRO A 68 -6.99 34.55 -1.06
C PRO A 68 -8.43 34.51 -1.57
N HIS A 69 -8.70 33.61 -2.52
CA HIS A 69 -10.04 33.34 -3.02
C HIS A 69 -10.44 31.89 -2.72
N ILE A 70 -11.66 31.69 -2.24
CA ILE A 70 -12.20 30.35 -1.92
C ILE A 70 -13.21 29.95 -2.99
N ASN A 71 -13.00 28.79 -3.61
CA ASN A 71 -13.94 28.18 -4.55
C ASN A 71 -14.63 26.98 -3.90
N ARG A 72 -15.95 26.89 -4.05
CA ARG A 72 -16.78 25.77 -3.58
C ARG A 72 -17.46 25.09 -4.75
N SER A 73 -17.28 23.78 -4.87
CA SER A 73 -17.98 22.94 -5.85
C SER A 73 -18.80 21.87 -5.14
N ASN A 74 -20.13 21.92 -5.30
CA ASN A 74 -21.02 20.88 -4.79
C ASN A 74 -21.06 19.70 -5.75
N ARG A 75 -20.87 18.49 -5.21
CA ARG A 75 -20.96 17.22 -5.93
C ARG A 75 -21.79 16.22 -5.13
N SER A 76 -22.29 15.19 -5.81
CA SER A 76 -23.00 14.07 -5.18
C SER A 76 -22.40 12.77 -5.69
N LYS A 77 -22.07 11.84 -4.78
CA LYS A 77 -21.50 10.53 -5.10
C LYS A 77 -22.05 9.45 -4.16
N ASN A 78 -22.14 8.21 -4.65
CA ASN A 78 -22.39 7.01 -3.84
C ASN A 78 -21.05 6.36 -3.43
N MET A 79 -21.11 5.45 -2.45
CA MET A 79 -19.98 4.61 -2.07
C MET A 79 -19.51 3.76 -3.26
N GLY A 80 -18.19 3.63 -3.44
CA GLY A 80 -17.59 2.79 -4.49
C GLY A 80 -17.58 3.42 -5.89
N GLN A 81 -18.11 4.63 -6.07
CA GLN A 81 -18.05 5.37 -7.34
C GLN A 81 -16.75 6.18 -7.46
N ASN A 82 -15.65 5.49 -7.81
CA ASN A 82 -14.43 6.14 -8.30
C ASN A 82 -14.50 6.25 -9.83
#